data_AF-A0A169PB20-F1
#
_entry.id   AF-A0A169PB20-F1
#
_cell.length_a   1.000
_cell.length_b   1.000
_cell.length_c   1.000
_cell.angle_alpha   90.00
_cell.angle_beta   90.00
_cell.angle_gamma   90.00
#
_symmetry.space_group_name_H-M   'P 1'
#
loop_
_entity.id
_entity.type
_entity.pdbx_description
1 polymer ?
#
loop_
_entity_poly.entity_id
_entity_poly.type
_entity_poly.pdbx_seq_one_letter_code
_entity_poly.pdbx_strand_id
1 'polypeptide(L)' 'MYLHLVSALDPAHKRVQISNDRGRVNGWTGHDRVFGIRVAVDGVPRPGAADKAAASAPANRP' A
#
# COMPACT_ATOMS: atom_id res chain seq x y z
N MET A 1 3.76 11.91 -8.05
CA MET A 1 3.19 10.76 -7.30
C MET A 1 3.53 10.94 -5.83
N TYR A 2 2.58 10.79 -4.92
CA TYR A 2 2.81 10.93 -3.48
C TYR A 2 2.69 9.57 -2.79
N LEU A 3 3.58 9.29 -1.84
CA LEU A 3 3.46 8.12 -0.99
C LEU A 3 2.46 8.44 0.13
N HIS A 4 1.41 7.64 0.21
CA HIS A 4 0.45 7.71 1.31
C HIS A 4 0.57 6.48 2.21
N LEU A 5 0.32 6.68 3.50
CA LEU A 5 0.18 5.56 4.42
C LEU A 5 -1.21 4.94 4.22
N VAL A 6 -1.25 3.65 3.93
CA VAL A 6 -2.48 2.86 4.06
C VAL A 6 -2.67 2.52 5.54
N SER A 7 -3.73 3.05 6.16
CA SER A 7 -4.03 2.87 7.59
C SER A 7 -5.08 1.80 7.87
N ALA A 8 -5.91 1.44 6.88
CA ALA A 8 -6.92 0.38 7.00
C ALA A 8 -7.23 -0.27 5.64
N LEU A 9 -7.72 -1.51 5.68
CA LEU A 9 -8.16 -2.29 4.51
C LEU A 9 -9.66 -2.55 4.60
N ASP A 10 -10.35 -2.49 3.47
CA ASP A 10 -11.75 -2.92 3.32
C ASP A 10 -11.85 -3.87 2.11
N PRO A 11 -11.62 -5.18 2.33
CA PRO A 11 -11.64 -6.17 1.27
C PRO A 11 -13.02 -6.33 0.63
N ALA A 12 -14.10 -6.15 1.40
CA ALA A 12 -15.47 -6.29 0.92
C ALA A 12 -15.79 -5.26 -0.17
N HIS A 13 -15.30 -4.02 -0.01
CA HIS A 13 -15.47 -2.94 -0.97
C HIS A 13 -14.24 -2.68 -1.86
N LYS A 14 -13.23 -3.55 -1.81
CA LYS A 14 -11.98 -3.46 -2.59
C LYS A 14 -11.29 -2.09 -2.51
N ARG A 15 -11.20 -1.54 -1.30
CA ARG A 15 -10.65 -0.19 -1.06
C ARG A 15 -9.72 -0.17 0.15
N VAL A 16 -8.84 0.83 0.16
CA VAL A 16 -7.89 1.12 1.24
C VAL A 16 -8.13 2.52 1.79
N GLN A 17 -7.94 2.69 3.08
CA GLN A 17 -7.95 4.00 3.73
C GLN A 17 -6.55 4.60 3.66
N ILE A 18 -6.45 5.84 3.17
CA ILE A 18 -5.21 6.59 3.13
C ILE A 18 -5.19 7.65 4.23
N SER A 19 -4.06 7.77 4.92
CA SER A 19 -3.79 8.75 5.97
C SER A 19 -2.56 9.60 5.64
N ASN A 20 -2.50 10.80 6.21
CA ASN A 20 -1.33 11.66 6.14
C ASN A 20 -0.35 11.42 7.30
N ASP A 21 0.79 12.09 7.23
CA ASP A 21 1.88 12.08 8.21
C ASP A 21 1.54 12.77 9.55
N ARG A 22 0.38 13.43 9.62
CA ARG A 22 -0.15 14.08 10.85
C ARG A 22 -1.24 13.24 11.52
N GLY A 23 -1.40 11.98 11.13
CA GLY A 23 -2.37 11.06 11.72
C GLY A 23 -3.83 11.32 11.34
N ARG A 24 -4.10 12.17 10.33
CA ARG A 24 -5.45 12.39 9.80
C ARG A 24 -5.72 11.48 8.62
N VAL A 25 -6.95 10.97 8.55
CA VAL A 25 -7.47 10.24 7.39
C VAL A 25 -7.75 11.22 6.27
N ASN A 26 -7.19 10.96 5.09
CA ASN A 26 -7.46 11.72 3.87
C ASN A 26 -8.70 11.17 3.13
N GLY A 27 -8.98 9.87 3.26
CA GLY A 27 -10.16 9.24 2.67
C GLY A 27 -9.92 7.78 2.30
N TRP A 28 -10.79 7.24 1.45
CA TRP A 28 -10.70 5.89 0.91
C TRP A 28 -10.44 5.92 -0.60
N THR A 29 -9.66 4.97 -1.11
CA THR A 29 -9.41 4.80 -2.54
C THR A 29 -9.48 3.32 -2.93
N GLY A 30 -9.85 3.02 -4.17
CA GLY A 30 -9.90 1.65 -4.69
C GLY A 30 -8.51 0.99 -4.80
N HIS A 31 -8.49 -0.35 -4.74
CA HIS A 31 -7.26 -1.14 -4.92
C HIS A 31 -6.58 -0.90 -6.28
N ASP A 32 -7.35 -0.56 -7.31
CA ASP A 32 -6.88 -0.21 -8.65
C ASP A 32 -5.96 1.03 -8.67
N ARG A 33 -6.02 1.85 -7.61
CA ARG A 33 -5.17 3.03 -7.43
C ARG A 33 -3.98 2.77 -6.50
N VAL A 34 -3.73 1.52 -6.11
CA VAL A 34 -2.57 1.10 -5.32
C VAL A 34 -1.52 0.54 -6.28
N PHE A 35 -0.47 1.32 -6.54
CA PHE A 35 0.53 0.98 -7.55
C PHE A 35 1.74 0.22 -7.01
N GLY A 36 1.93 0.15 -5.69
CA GLY A 36 3.09 -0.53 -5.11
C GLY A 36 3.17 -0.44 -3.60
N ILE A 37 4.10 -1.20 -3.04
CA ILE A 37 4.37 -1.28 -1.60
C ILE A 37 5.72 -0.64 -1.33
N ARG A 38 5.78 0.22 -0.32
CA ARG A 38 7.05 0.77 0.18
C ARG A 38 7.88 -0.34 0.83
N VAL A 39 9.07 -0.60 0.26
CA VAL A 39 10.00 -1.63 0.76
C VAL A 39 11.10 -1.09 1.68
N ALA A 40 11.46 0.19 1.58
CA ALA A 40 12.50 0.82 2.39
C ALA A 40 12.24 2.32 2.66
N VAL A 41 12.96 2.88 3.62
CA VAL A 41 13.01 4.31 3.98
C VAL A 41 14.47 4.71 4.05
N ASP A 42 14.93 5.64 3.23
CA ASP A 42 16.33 6.10 3.27
C ASP A 42 17.34 4.93 3.26
N GLY A 43 17.04 3.90 2.46
CA GLY A 43 17.83 2.66 2.37
C GLY A 43 17.58 1.63 3.47
N VAL A 44 16.89 1.98 4.56
CA VAL A 44 16.54 1.07 5.66
C VAL A 44 15.35 0.18 5.26
N PRO A 45 15.50 -1.15 5.20
CA PRO A 45 14.41 -2.06 4.85
C PRO A 45 13.27 -2.00 5.87
N ARG A 46 12.03 -2.07 5.38
CA ARG A 46 10.86 -2.24 6.25
C ARG A 46 10.64 -3.74 6.51
N PRO A 47 10.57 -4.19 7.78
CA PRO A 47 10.29 -5.58 8.11
C PRO A 47 9.04 -6.11 7.39
N GLY A 48 9.16 -7.28 6.76
CA GLY A 48 8.08 -7.97 6.05
C GLY A 48 7.55 -7.28 4.78
N ALA A 49 8.22 -6.22 4.29
CA ALA A 49 7.77 -5.57 3.04
C ALA A 49 8.07 -6.40 1.79
N ALA A 50 9.20 -7.10 1.76
CA ALA A 50 9.58 -7.97 0.66
C ALA A 50 8.55 -9.09 0.45
N ASP A 51 8.14 -9.77 1.54
CA ASP A 51 7.15 -10.84 1.48
C ASP A 51 5.79 -10.35 0.96
N LYS A 52 5.36 -9.16 1.42
CA LYS A 52 4.13 -8.52 0.95
C LYS A 52 4.20 -8.13 -0.52
N ALA A 53 5.34 -7.62 -0.98
CA ALA A 53 5.54 -7.26 -2.38
C ALA A 53 5.51 -8.52 -3.28
N ALA A 54 6.17 -9.60 -2.86
CA ALA A 54 6.16 -10.87 -3.56
C ALA A 54 4.75 -11.48 -3.65
N ALA A 55 3.98 -11.45 -2.55
CA ALA A 55 2.59 -11.91 -2.54
C ALA A 55 1.64 -11.07 -3.41
N SER A 56 2.02 -9.82 -3.72
CA SER A 56 1.22 -8.90 -4.53
C SER A 56 1.60 -8.92 -6.02
N ALA A 57 2.65 -9.66 -6.40
CA ALA A 57 3.05 -9.78 -7.79
C ALA A 57 1.89 -10.39 -8.59
N PRO A 58 1.46 -9.79 -9.71
CA PRO A 58 0.48 -10.42 -10.57
C PRO A 58 1.02 -11.79 -10.99
N ALA A 59 0.18 -12.82 -10.92
CA ALA A 59 0.49 -14.10 -11.53
C ALA A 59 0.86 -13.82 -12.98
N ASN A 60 2.12 -14.12 -13.34
CA ASN A 60 2.71 -13.90 -14.64
C ASN A 60 1.70 -14.37 -15.72
N ARG A 61 0.98 -13.41 -16.35
CA ARG A 61 0.11 -13.71 -17.48
C ARG A 61 0.98 -13.61 -18.72
N PRO A 62 1.13 -14.70 -19.50
CA PRO A 62 1.84 -14.65 -20.77
C PRO A 62 1.14 -13.69 -21.76
#